data_AF-A0A3B8PWU8-F1
#
_entry.id   AF-A0A3B8PWU8-F1
#
_cell.length_a   1.000
_cell.length_b   1.000
_cell.length_c   1.000
_cell.angle_alpha   90.00
_cell.angle_beta   90.00
_cell.angle_gamma   90.00
#
_symmetry.space_group_name_H-M   'P 1'
#
loop_
_entity.id
_entity.type
_entity.pdbx_description
1 polymer ?
#
loop_
_entity_poly.entity_id
_entity_poly.type
_entity_poly.pdbx_seq_one_letter_code
_entity_poly.pdbx_strand_id
1 'polypeptide(L)' 'ALDKLEAHDKQAADLVKLHYFVGMTLEEAAQALGIGVATAYRYWAYARAWLFKEIKSQRP' A
#
# COMPACT_ATOMS: atom_id res chain seq x y z
N ALA A 1 3.02 -8.12 8.68
CA ALA A 1 2.40 -8.26 7.33
C ALA A 1 2.90 -7.19 6.36
N LEU A 2 2.93 -5.90 6.76
CA LEU A 2 3.41 -4.83 5.89
C LEU A 2 4.87 -4.98 5.44
N ASP A 3 5.78 -5.44 6.31
CA ASP A 3 7.19 -5.67 5.92
C ASP A 3 7.34 -6.73 4.82
N LYS A 4 6.45 -7.74 4.84
CA LYS A 4 6.41 -8.75 3.77
C LYS A 4 5.85 -8.17 2.47
N LEU A 5 4.88 -7.26 2.55
CA LEU A 5 4.42 -6.51 1.37
C LEU A 5 5.57 -5.65 0.83
N GLU A 6 6.32 -4.96 1.68
CA GLU A 6 7.46 -4.14 1.26
C GLU A 6 8.55 -4.95 0.56
N ALA A 7 8.84 -6.15 1.04
CA ALA A 7 9.76 -7.07 0.39
C ALA A 7 9.24 -7.58 -0.98
N HIS A 8 7.92 -7.66 -1.16
CA HIS A 8 7.29 -8.14 -2.40
C HIS A 8 7.07 -7.02 -3.42
N ASP A 9 6.54 -5.88 -2.97
CA ASP A 9 6.25 -4.69 -3.75
C ASP A 9 6.43 -3.45 -2.88
N LYS A 10 7.60 -2.83 -3.03
CA LYS A 10 7.97 -1.63 -2.27
C LYS A 10 7.04 -0.46 -2.56
N GLN A 11 6.62 -0.24 -3.81
CA GLN A 11 5.80 0.92 -4.16
C GLN A 11 4.41 0.83 -3.55
N ALA A 12 3.81 -0.36 -3.56
CA ALA A 12 2.53 -0.60 -2.91
C ALA A 12 2.64 -0.45 -1.38
N ALA A 13 3.75 -0.89 -0.77
CA ALA A 13 3.98 -0.72 0.66
C ALA A 13 4.21 0.74 1.06
N ASP A 14 5.01 1.49 0.30
CA ASP A 14 5.25 2.92 0.54
C ASP A 14 3.92 3.72 0.45
N LEU A 15 3.06 3.39 -0.52
CA LEU A 15 1.74 4.00 -0.64
C LEU A 15 0.88 3.73 0.61
N VAL A 16 0.88 2.49 1.12
CA VAL A 16 0.17 2.15 2.37
C VAL A 16 0.73 2.93 3.56
N LYS A 17 2.06 3.08 3.65
CA LYS A 17 2.70 3.86 4.73
C LYS A 17 2.22 5.31 4.74
N LEU A 18 2.27 5.97 3.59
CA LEU A 18 1.85 7.37 3.44
C LEU A 18 0.34 7.53 3.70
N HIS A 19 -0.49 6.68 3.09
CA HIS A 19 -1.93 6.83 3.21
C HIS A 19 -2.46 6.46 4.60
N TYR A 20 -2.00 5.34 5.18
CA TYR A 20 -2.59 4.78 6.39
C TYR A 20 -1.91 5.25 7.69
N PHE A 21 -0.59 5.51 7.67
CA PHE A 21 0.15 5.88 8.88
C PHE A 21 0.48 7.37 8.95
N VAL A 22 0.77 8.00 7.81
CA VAL A 22 0.99 9.45 7.74
C VAL A 22 -0.33 10.22 7.60
N GLY A 23 -1.37 9.57 7.07
CA GLY A 23 -2.72 10.15 6.92
C GLY A 23 -2.91 10.96 5.64
N MET A 24 -2.02 10.80 4.66
CA MET A 24 -2.16 11.44 3.35
C MET A 24 -3.36 10.87 2.58
N THR A 25 -3.94 11.63 1.66
CA THR A 25 -4.86 11.09 0.64
C THR A 25 -4.09 10.23 -0.39
N LEU A 26 -4.80 9.48 -1.24
CA LEU A 26 -4.15 8.70 -2.30
C LEU A 26 -3.52 9.60 -3.36
N GLU A 27 -4.10 10.76 -3.61
CA GLU A 27 -3.59 11.79 -4.51
C GLU A 27 -2.31 12.42 -3.97
N GLU A 28 -2.30 12.79 -2.68
CA GLU A 28 -1.10 13.32 -2.01
C GLU A 28 0.01 12.27 -1.97
N ALA A 29 -0.31 11.02 -1.65
CA ALA A 29 0.64 9.93 -1.67
C ALA A 29 1.15 9.64 -3.10
N ALA A 30 0.30 9.75 -4.12
CA ALA A 30 0.71 9.62 -5.52
C ALA A 30 1.75 10.69 -5.89
N GLN A 31 1.49 11.94 -5.51
CA GLN A 31 2.41 13.05 -5.72
C GLN A 31 3.73 12.85 -4.97
N ALA A 32 3.68 12.44 -3.71
CA ALA A 32 4.87 12.17 -2.90
C ALA A 32 5.73 11.04 -3.47
N LEU A 33 5.12 10.04 -4.12
CA LEU A 33 5.80 8.92 -4.76
C LEU A 33 6.16 9.17 -6.23
N GLY A 34 5.77 10.31 -6.81
CA GLY A 34 6.02 10.62 -8.22
C GLY A 34 5.28 9.70 -9.20
N ILE A 35 4.13 9.16 -8.80
CA ILE A 35 3.30 8.26 -9.63
C ILE A 35 1.98 8.93 -10.02
N GLY A 36 1.35 8.44 -11.09
CA GLY A 36 0.01 8.88 -11.46
C GLY A 36 -1.05 8.45 -10.44
N VAL A 37 -2.06 9.29 -10.23
CA VAL A 37 -3.18 9.03 -9.31
C VAL A 37 -3.86 7.67 -9.60
N ALA A 38 -4.11 7.35 -10.88
CA ALA A 38 -4.68 6.06 -11.27
C ALA A 38 -3.80 4.86 -10.85
N THR A 39 -2.47 5.03 -10.85
CA THR A 39 -1.53 4.02 -10.35
C THR A 39 -1.62 3.88 -8.83
N ALA A 40 -1.71 4.99 -8.10
CA ALA A 40 -1.92 4.95 -6.65
C ALA A 40 -3.21 4.20 -6.27
N TYR A 41 -4.33 4.45 -6.94
CA TYR A 41 -5.56 3.69 -6.71
C TYR A 41 -5.40 2.19 -6.97
N ARG A 42 -4.70 1.82 -8.05
CA ARG A 42 -4.40 0.40 -8.36
C ARG A 42 -3.53 -0.25 -7.29
N TYR A 43 -2.46 0.43 -6.87
CA TYR A 43 -1.57 -0.02 -5.82
C TYR A 43 -2.30 -0.13 -4.48
N TRP A 44 -3.18 0.81 -4.15
CA TRP A 44 -3.98 0.74 -2.93
C TRP A 44 -4.92 -0.45 -2.91
N ALA A 45 -5.65 -0.69 -4.02
CA ALA A 45 -6.53 -1.85 -4.15
C ALA A 45 -5.75 -3.17 -4.03
N TYR A 46 -4.60 -3.27 -4.72
CA TYR A 46 -3.73 -4.42 -4.65
C TYR A 46 -3.18 -4.65 -3.24
N ALA A 47 -2.59 -3.62 -2.63
CA ALA A 47 -1.98 -3.69 -1.31
C ALA A 47 -2.99 -4.13 -0.24
N ARG A 48 -4.21 -3.58 -0.27
CA ARG A 48 -5.28 -3.99 0.64
C ARG A 48 -5.65 -5.46 0.50
N ALA A 49 -5.83 -5.95 -0.74
CA ALA A 49 -6.16 -7.35 -0.98
C ALA A 49 -5.04 -8.28 -0.54
N TRP A 50 -3.79 -7.92 -0.84
CA TRP A 50 -2.60 -8.65 -0.45
C TRP A 50 -2.46 -8.72 1.08
N LEU A 51 -2.54 -7.58 1.76
CA LEU A 51 -2.42 -7.50 3.23
C LEU A 51 -3.53 -8.27 3.93
N PHE A 52 -4.76 -8.20 3.41
CA PHE A 52 -5.87 -8.97 3.97
C PHE A 52 -5.63 -10.47 3.88
N LYS A 53 -5.12 -10.96 2.74
CA LYS A 53 -4.75 -12.37 2.56
C LYS A 53 -3.64 -12.76 3.54
N GLU A 54 -2.59 -11.95 3.65
CA GLU A 54 -1.46 -12.22 4.53
C GLU A 54 -1.87 -12.24 6.01
N ILE A 55 -2.66 -11.27 6.47
CA ILE A 55 -3.16 -11.21 7.84
C ILE A 55 -4.06 -12.42 8.15
N LYS A 56 -4.92 -12.83 7.21
CA LYS A 56 -5.73 -14.05 7.37
C LYS A 56 -4.88 -15.30 7.48
N SER A 57 -3.81 -15.40 6.71
CA SER A 57 -2.89 -16.54 6.76
C SER A 57 -2.03 -16.58 8.03
N GLN A 58 -1.87 -15.45 8.73
CA GLN A 58 -1.13 -15.36 10.00
C GLN A 58 -2.00 -15.65 11.23
N ARG A 59 -3.32 -15.82 11.06
CA ARG A 59 -4.21 -16.19 12.16
C ARG A 59 -4.10 -17.70 12.40
N PRO A 60 -3.71 -18.16 13.60
CA PRO A 60 -3.65 -19.60 13.93
C PRO A 60 -5.04 -20.24 13.96
#